data_AF-A0A391PEH5-F1
#
_entry.id   AF-A0A391PEH5-F1
#
_cell.length_a   1.000
_cell.length_b   1.000
_cell.length_c   1.000
_cell.angle_alpha   90.00
_cell.angle_beta   90.00
_cell.angle_gamma   90.00
#
_symmetry.space_group_name_H-M   'P 1'
#
loop_
_entity.id
_entity.type
_entity.pdbx_description
1 polymer ?
#
loop_
_entity_poly.entity_id
_entity_poly.type
_entity_poly.pdbx_seq_one_letter_code
_entity_poly.pdbx_strand_id
1 'polypeptide(L)'
;MLIVSHNKEKILWFGRAFNALEYSEQVNRKGKKETVRHTIWISDGCLEEIAEYPTKERCLQVLKEFCSSYEEACYTVEFFDESARAIRPATCKKNLVYEFPAK
;
A
#
# COMPACT_ATOMS: atom_id res chain seq x y z
N MET A 1 1.81 2.33 -8.20
CA MET A 1 1.40 3.29 -7.14
C MET A 1 2.59 3.52 -6.22
N LEU A 2 2.83 4.75 -5.78
CA LEU A 2 3.84 5.04 -4.75
C LEU A 2 3.22 4.83 -3.37
N ILE A 3 3.94 4.15 -2.49
CA ILE A 3 3.57 3.94 -1.09
C ILE A 3 4.57 4.71 -0.24
N VAL A 4 4.07 5.52 0.69
CA VAL A 4 4.90 6.12 1.73
C VAL A 4 4.74 5.31 3.01
N SER A 5 5.86 4.88 3.60
CA SER A 5 5.84 4.15 4.86
C SER A 5 5.27 4.99 5.99
N HIS A 6 4.75 4.32 7.01
CA HIS A 6 4.11 4.98 8.15
C HIS A 6 5.07 5.91 8.92
N ASN A 7 6.35 5.55 8.96
CA ASN A 7 7.42 6.37 9.54
C ASN A 7 7.98 7.45 8.58
N LYS A 8 7.47 7.54 7.34
CA LYS A 8 7.89 8.48 6.29
C LYS A 8 9.37 8.40 5.88
N GLU A 9 10.04 7.32 6.23
CA GLU A 9 11.44 7.10 5.86
C GLU A 9 11.61 6.41 4.51
N LYS A 10 10.55 5.73 4.02
CA LYS A 10 10.61 4.91 2.81
C LYS A 10 9.49 5.29 1.84
N ILE A 11 9.86 5.32 0.56
CA ILE A 11 8.93 5.45 -0.56
C ILE A 11 9.12 4.23 -1.46
N LEU A 12 8.06 3.46 -1.66
CA LEU A 12 8.09 2.15 -2.32
C LEU A 12 7.14 2.13 -3.53
N TRP A 13 7.48 1.35 -4.56
CA TRP A 13 6.69 1.31 -5.80
C TRP A 13 5.89 0.02 -5.94
N PHE A 14 4.60 0.10 -5.56
CA PHE A 14 3.66 -1.01 -5.65
C PHE A 14 3.16 -1.24 -7.09
N GLY A 15 3.17 -2.50 -7.52
CA GLY A 15 2.82 -2.96 -8.87
C GLY A 15 3.95 -2.87 -9.90
N ARG A 16 5.18 -2.59 -9.46
CA ARG A 16 6.39 -2.62 -10.33
C ARG A 16 7.59 -3.25 -9.64
N ALA A 17 7.89 -2.81 -8.42
CA ALA A 17 9.00 -3.28 -7.60
C ALA A 17 8.54 -4.02 -6.34
N PHE A 18 7.23 -4.04 -6.10
CA PHE A 18 6.61 -4.81 -5.03
C PHE A 18 5.24 -5.30 -5.46
N ASN A 19 4.90 -6.53 -5.06
CA ASN A 19 3.75 -7.24 -5.62
C ASN A 19 2.68 -7.59 -4.59
N ALA A 20 3.02 -7.65 -3.29
CA ALA A 20 2.05 -7.98 -2.26
C ALA A 20 2.22 -7.12 -0.99
N LEU A 21 1.08 -6.79 -0.38
CA LEU A 21 0.99 -6.26 0.97
C LEU A 21 0.30 -7.31 1.84
N GLU A 22 0.87 -7.58 3.00
CA GLU A 22 0.47 -8.66 3.88
C GLU A 22 0.28 -8.16 5.31
N TYR A 23 -0.72 -8.71 5.97
CA TYR A 23 -0.92 -8.52 7.40
C TYR A 23 -0.11 -9.57 8.18
N SER A 24 0.56 -9.14 9.24
CA SER A 24 1.30 -10.03 10.14
C SER A 24 1.07 -9.68 11.61
N GLU A 25 0.90 -10.72 12.43
CA GLU A 25 0.81 -10.65 13.89
C GLU A 25 2.12 -11.09 14.51
N GLN A 26 2.74 -10.22 15.30
CA GLN A 26 3.90 -10.56 16.09
C GLN A 26 3.50 -10.63 17.56
N VAL A 27 3.54 -11.85 18.10
CA VAL A 27 3.29 -12.08 19.53
C VAL A 27 4.61 -12.07 20.26
N ASN A 28 4.80 -11.07 21.13
CA ASN A 28 5.97 -10.98 21.99
C ASN A 28 5.58 -11.39 23.42
N ARG A 29 6.19 -12.46 23.93
CA ARG A 29 6.01 -12.95 25.29
C ARG A 29 7.24 -12.60 26.12
N LYS A 30 7.10 -11.59 26.99
CA LYS A 30 8.10 -11.26 28.02
C LYS A 30 7.53 -11.61 29.39
N GLY A 31 7.91 -12.78 29.90
CA GLY A 31 7.43 -13.29 31.19
C GLY A 31 5.92 -13.58 31.16
N LYS A 32 5.14 -12.97 32.07
CA LYS A 32 3.68 -13.11 32.14
C LYS A 32 2.89 -12.13 31.25
N LYS A 33 3.56 -11.19 30.59
CA LYS A 33 2.91 -10.22 29.69
C LYS A 33 3.03 -10.69 28.25
N GLU A 34 1.89 -10.81 27.59
CA GLU A 34 1.77 -11.08 26.17
C GLU A 34 1.34 -9.78 25.48
N THR A 35 2.17 -9.30 24.57
CA THR A 35 1.86 -8.13 23.74
C THR A 35 1.80 -8.57 22.29
N VAL A 36 0.67 -8.30 21.65
CA VAL A 36 0.46 -8.57 20.23
C VAL A 36 0.70 -7.27 19.46
N ARG A 37 1.57 -7.31 18.46
CA ARG A 37 1.77 -6.23 17.49
C ARG A 37 1.08 -6.60 16.18
N HIS A 38 0.30 -5.67 15.64
CA HIS A 38 -0.38 -5.82 14.37
C HIS A 38 0.32 -4.96 13.32
N THR A 39 0.87 -5.60 12.30
CA THR A 39 1.77 -4.95 11.32
C THR A 39 1.36 -5.24 9.89
N ILE A 40 1.66 -4.31 8.99
CA ILE A 40 1.52 -4.46 7.55
C ILE A 40 2.91 -4.49 6.95
N TRP A 41 3.14 -5.51 6.14
CA TRP A 41 4.41 -5.78 5.47
C TRP A 41 4.23 -5.70 3.97
N ILE A 42 5.31 -5.37 3.28
CA ILE A 42 5.41 -5.50 1.84
C ILE A 42 6.37 -6.63 1.50
N SER A 43 6.01 -7.45 0.52
CA SER A 43 6.78 -8.59 0.08
C SER A 43 7.10 -8.48 -1.42
N ASP A 44 8.40 -8.48 -1.74
CA ASP A 44 8.94 -8.75 -3.09
C ASP A 44 10.39 -9.20 -3.01
N GLY A 45 10.60 -10.44 -2.57
CA GLY A 45 11.94 -11.00 -2.32
C GLY A 45 12.64 -10.46 -1.06
N CYS A 46 12.20 -9.31 -0.51
CA CYS A 46 12.56 -8.81 0.81
C CYS A 46 11.29 -8.45 1.59
N LEU A 47 11.24 -8.82 2.87
CA LEU A 47 10.12 -8.57 3.78
C LEU A 47 10.39 -7.27 4.54
N GLU A 48 9.65 -6.19 4.24
CA GLU A 48 9.79 -4.92 4.96
C GLU A 48 8.50 -4.51 5.69
N GLU A 49 8.63 -4.07 6.94
CA GLU A 49 7.54 -3.49 7.72
C GLU A 49 7.23 -2.07 7.21
N ILE A 50 5.97 -1.80 6.87
CA ILE A 50 5.53 -0.50 6.35
C ILE A 50 4.68 0.27 7.36
N ALA A 51 3.81 -0.42 8.09
CA ALA A 51 2.89 0.21 9.03
C ALA A 51 2.59 -0.70 10.22
N GLU A 52 2.23 -0.09 11.35
CA GLU A 52 1.80 -0.78 12.56
C GLU A 52 0.52 -0.10 13.09
N TYR A 53 -0.47 -0.89 13.46
CA TYR A 53 -1.72 -0.39 14.05
C TYR A 53 -2.03 -1.07 15.39
N PRO A 54 -2.86 -0.45 16.25
CA PRO A 54 -3.21 -1.02 17.55
C PRO A 54 -4.04 -2.30 17.47
N THR A 55 -4.83 -2.49 16.40
CA THR A 55 -5.75 -3.62 16.25
C THR A 55 -5.66 -4.26 14.88
N LYS A 56 -6.00 -5.55 14.81
CA LYS A 56 -6.13 -6.31 13.57
C LYS A 56 -7.14 -5.67 12.61
N GLU A 57 -8.29 -5.28 13.13
CA GLU A 57 -9.39 -4.72 12.36
C GLU A 57 -8.95 -3.45 11.65
N ARG A 58 -8.12 -2.61 12.31
CA ARG A 58 -7.57 -1.40 11.70
C ARG A 58 -6.61 -1.74 10.56
N CYS A 59 -5.70 -2.70 10.75
CA CYS A 59 -4.81 -3.15 9.66
C CYS A 59 -5.61 -3.61 8.44
N LEU A 60 -6.63 -4.44 8.64
CA LEU A 60 -7.46 -4.98 7.56
C LEU A 60 -8.29 -3.89 6.87
N GLN A 61 -8.81 -2.93 7.62
CA GLN A 61 -9.53 -1.80 7.05
C GLN A 61 -8.62 -0.96 6.15
N VAL A 62 -7.39 -0.66 6.59
CA VAL A 62 -6.42 0.10 5.82
C VAL A 62 -6.01 -0.65 4.55
N LEU A 63 -5.80 -1.97 4.63
CA LEU A 63 -5.55 -2.80 3.45
C LEU A 63 -6.73 -2.77 2.47
N LYS A 64 -7.96 -2.77 2.97
CA LYS A 64 -9.16 -2.66 2.12
C LYS A 64 -9.25 -1.29 1.44
N GLU A 65 -9.03 -0.21 2.18
CA GLU A 65 -8.97 1.16 1.65
C GLU A 65 -7.87 1.30 0.58
N PHE A 66 -6.70 0.70 0.83
CA PHE A 66 -5.62 0.61 -0.14
C PHE A 66 -6.06 -0.09 -1.43
N CYS A 67 -6.66 -1.29 -1.32
CA CYS A 67 -7.14 -2.03 -2.49
C CYS A 67 -8.18 -1.22 -3.28
N SER A 68 -9.13 -0.58 -2.62
CA SER A 68 -10.12 0.27 -3.29
C SER A 68 -9.47 1.46 -3.99
N SER A 69 -8.51 2.14 -3.36
CA SER A 69 -7.77 3.24 -3.99
C SER A 69 -6.93 2.78 -5.20
N TYR A 70 -6.40 1.55 -5.13
CA TYR A 70 -5.63 0.95 -6.20
C TYR A 70 -6.52 0.51 -7.37
N GLU A 71 -7.71 -0.03 -7.10
CA GLU A 71 -8.70 -0.34 -8.13
C GLU A 71 -9.16 0.94 -8.85
N GLU A 72 -9.53 1.99 -8.11
CA GLU A 72 -9.90 3.28 -8.71
C GLU A 72 -8.76 3.87 -9.56
N ALA A 73 -7.51 3.74 -9.09
CA ALA A 73 -6.32 4.09 -9.86
C ALA A 73 -6.13 3.28 -11.15
N CYS A 74 -6.51 2.00 -11.15
CA CYS A 74 -6.40 1.11 -12.30
C CYS A 74 -7.52 1.33 -13.34
N TYR A 75 -8.71 1.71 -12.89
CA TYR A 75 -9.90 1.87 -13.75
C TYR A 75 -10.14 3.30 -14.25
N THR A 76 -9.49 4.33 -13.67
CA THR A 76 -9.60 5.72 -14.14
C THR A 76 -8.79 6.03 -15.42
N VAL A 77 -8.18 5.03 -16.06
CA VAL A 77 -7.48 5.17 -17.35
C VAL A 77 -8.47 5.02 -18.53
N GLU A 78 -9.60 5.72 -18.48
CA GLU A 78 -10.42 5.99 -19.66
C GLU A 78 -10.49 7.50 -19.89
N PHE A 79 -9.35 8.10 -20.22
CA PHE A 79 -9.33 9.42 -20.82
C PHE A 79 -9.58 9.26 -22.33
N PHE A 80 -10.85 9.06 -22.71
CA PHE A 80 -11.29 9.27 -24.11
C PHE A 80 -11.31 10.78 -24.37
N ASP A 81 -10.14 11.37 -24.58
CA ASP A 81 -10.02 12.67 -25.21
C ASP A 81 -10.07 12.44 -26.72
N GLU A 82 -11.18 12.79 -27.36
CA GLU A 82 -11.37 12.63 -28.81
C GLU A 82 -10.28 13.37 -29.62
N SER A 83 -9.61 14.35 -29.02
CA SER A 83 -8.50 15.09 -29.65
C SER A 83 -7.18 14.30 -29.71
N ALA A 84 -7.02 13.22 -28.93
CA ALA A 84 -5.78 12.44 -28.82
C ALA A 84 -5.65 11.30 -29.85
N ARG A 85 -6.54 11.23 -30.85
CA ARG A 85 -6.58 10.14 -31.86
C ARG A 85 -5.33 9.98 -32.74
N ALA A 86 -4.43 10.96 -32.78
CA ALA A 86 -3.29 10.97 -33.70
C ALA A 86 -1.90 10.88 -33.03
N ILE A 87 -1.81 10.90 -31.70
CA ILE A 87 -0.54 10.79 -30.98
C ILE A 87 -0.57 9.45 -30.27
N ARG A 88 0.41 8.57 -30.55
CA ARG A 88 0.56 7.29 -29.84
C ARG A 88 0.34 7.56 -28.35
N PRO A 89 -0.61 6.89 -27.67
CA PRO A 89 -0.93 7.20 -26.28
C PRO A 89 0.32 7.00 -25.45
N ALA A 90 1.03 8.10 -25.16
CA ALA A 90 2.04 8.11 -24.13
C ALA A 90 1.26 7.88 -22.85
N THR A 91 1.37 6.68 -22.30
CA THR A 91 0.68 6.27 -21.08
C THR A 91 1.26 7.09 -19.93
N CYS A 92 0.79 8.33 -19.77
CA CYS A 92 1.13 9.16 -18.63
C CYS A 92 0.37 8.62 -17.43
N LYS A 93 0.92 7.58 -16.79
CA LYS A 93 0.46 7.15 -15.47
C LYS A 93 0.78 8.27 -14.49
N LYS A 94 -0.24 9.00 -14.02
CA LYS A 94 -0.09 9.89 -12.86
C LYS A 94 0.42 9.02 -11.71
N ASN A 95 1.56 9.38 -11.14
CA ASN A 95 2.10 8.67 -9.99
C ASN A 95 1.19 8.94 -8.79
N LEU A 96 0.19 8.10 -8.59
CA LEU A 96 -0.66 8.14 -7.40
C LEU A 96 0.17 7.72 -6.19
N VAL A 97 0.09 8.53 -5.14
CA VAL A 97 0.78 8.33 -3.87
C VAL A 97 -0.26 7.91 -2.83
N TYR A 98 -0.02 6.79 -2.18
CA TYR A 98 -0.81 6.31 -1.06
C TYR A 98 0.01 6.49 0.23
N GLU A 99 -0.53 7.29 1.14
CA GLU A 99 0.04 7.48 2.48
C GLU A 99 -0.79 6.66 3.48
N PHE A 100 -0.11 5.81 4.26
CA PHE A 100 -0.77 5.07 5.32
C PHE A 100 -1.28 6.05 6.40
N PRO A 101 -2.53 5.90 6.87
CA PRO A 101 -3.09 6.80 7.88
C PRO A 101 -2.31 6.71 9.21
N ALA A 102 -2.32 7.79 9.99
CA ALA A 102 -1.69 7.83 11.30
C ALA A 102 -2.27 6.77 12.26
N LYS A 103 -1.47 6.40 13.28
CA LYS A 103 -1.84 5.42 14.33
C LYS A 103 -3.07 5.85 15.11
#